data_AF-A0A938MA81-F1
#
_entry.id   AF-A0A938MA81-F1
#
_cell.length_a   1.000
_cell.length_b   1.000
_cell.length_c   1.000
_cell.angle_alpha   90.00
_cell.angle_beta   90.00
_cell.angle_gamma   90.00
#
_symmetry.space_group_name_H-M   'P 1'
#
loop_
_entity.id
_entity.type
_entity.pdbx_description
1 polymer ?
#
loop_
_entity_poly.entity_id
_entity_poly.type
_entity_poly.pdbx_seq_one_letter_code
_entity_poly.pdbx_strand_id
1 'polypeptide(L)'
;DCEHFTLAHGTLHSPDSFDYILTIYDAHLSFQTLQRSICFLGHSHVPITFFNDNPISYMIEPEINLDGTDKVLVNVGSVGQPRDQDKRAAWALYDVEKRRVWIRRVEYDVEAAARKILEAGLPQMNAERLSLGR
;
A
#
# COMPACT_ATOMS: atom_id res chain seq x y z
N ASP A 1 -19.36 5.20 -6.71
CA ASP A 1 -18.65 5.82 -7.84
C ASP A 1 -17.14 5.70 -7.68
N CYS A 2 -16.55 4.74 -8.41
CA CYS A 2 -15.09 4.59 -8.57
C CYS A 2 -14.67 5.11 -9.95
N GLU A 3 -15.17 6.28 -10.36
CA GLU A 3 -14.89 6.81 -11.70
C GLU A 3 -13.44 7.32 -11.83
N HIS A 4 -12.81 7.68 -10.71
CA HIS A 4 -11.50 8.35 -10.68
C HIS A 4 -10.31 7.43 -10.37
N PHE A 5 -10.53 6.22 -9.86
CA PHE A 5 -9.45 5.31 -9.44
C PHE A 5 -9.84 3.84 -9.55
N THR A 6 -8.83 2.98 -9.65
CA THR A 6 -8.95 1.52 -9.52
C THR A 6 -8.52 1.08 -8.12
N LEU A 7 -9.13 0.03 -7.59
CA LEU A 7 -8.69 -0.64 -6.36
C LEU A 7 -8.35 -2.09 -6.68
N ALA A 8 -7.23 -2.58 -6.17
CA ALA A 8 -6.91 -4.01 -6.15
C ALA A 8 -6.24 -4.36 -4.82
N HIS A 9 -6.40 -5.61 -4.36
CA HIS A 9 -5.71 -6.04 -3.14
C HIS A 9 -4.21 -6.28 -3.41
N GLY A 10 -3.90 -7.19 -4.35
CA GLY A 10 -2.54 -7.50 -4.82
C GLY A 10 -2.28 -6.94 -6.23
N THR A 11 -1.85 -7.79 -7.16
CA THR A 11 -1.66 -7.38 -8.56
C THR A 11 -2.99 -7.08 -9.28
N LEU A 12 -2.94 -6.18 -10.27
CA LEU A 12 -4.11 -5.85 -11.09
C LEU A 12 -4.33 -6.83 -12.25
N HIS A 13 -3.25 -7.38 -12.80
CA HIS A 13 -3.31 -8.26 -13.98
C HIS A 13 -3.73 -9.71 -13.64
N SER A 14 -3.59 -10.12 -12.37
CA SER A 14 -4.02 -11.44 -11.88
C SER A 14 -4.51 -11.35 -10.42
N PRO A 15 -5.66 -10.69 -10.18
CA PRO A 15 -6.13 -10.37 -8.83
C PRO A 15 -6.36 -11.60 -7.94
N ASP A 16 -6.77 -12.72 -8.53
CA ASP A 16 -7.04 -13.97 -7.81
C ASP A 16 -5.77 -14.72 -7.37
N SER A 17 -4.60 -14.37 -7.92
CA SER A 17 -3.32 -14.99 -7.53
C SER A 17 -2.79 -14.44 -6.21
N PHE A 18 -3.27 -13.27 -5.78
CA PHE A 18 -2.74 -12.57 -4.61
C PHE A 18 -1.21 -12.35 -4.67
N ASP A 19 -0.69 -12.02 -5.85
CA ASP A 19 0.72 -11.70 -6.00
C ASP A 19 1.03 -10.29 -5.44
N TYR A 20 2.29 -10.07 -5.05
CA TYR A 20 2.77 -8.78 -4.59
C TYR A 20 3.24 -7.90 -5.75
N ILE A 21 3.14 -6.58 -5.58
CA ILE A 21 3.89 -5.61 -6.39
C ILE A 21 5.00 -5.04 -5.52
N LEU A 22 6.22 -5.54 -5.70
CA LEU A 22 7.42 -5.10 -4.96
C LEU A 22 8.51 -4.56 -5.88
N THR A 23 8.45 -4.90 -7.17
CA THR A 23 9.47 -4.54 -8.16
C THR A 23 8.88 -3.75 -9.32
N ILE A 24 9.75 -3.09 -10.08
CA ILE A 24 9.39 -2.41 -11.33
C ILE A 24 8.75 -3.39 -12.33
N TYR A 25 9.18 -4.65 -12.35
CA TYR A 25 8.62 -5.68 -13.23
C TYR A 25 7.16 -6.00 -12.86
N ASP A 26 6.87 -6.18 -11.57
CA ASP A 26 5.49 -6.45 -11.10
C ASP A 26 4.56 -5.26 -11.41
N ALA A 27 5.08 -4.04 -11.24
CA ALA A 27 4.38 -2.80 -11.55
C ALA A 27 4.08 -2.69 -13.06
N HIS A 28 5.06 -3.02 -13.92
CA HIS A 28 4.91 -3.02 -15.37
C HIS A 28 3.73 -3.87 -15.83
N LEU A 29 3.60 -5.10 -15.33
CA LEU A 29 2.49 -6.00 -15.69
C LEU A 29 1.13 -5.40 -15.31
N SER A 30 1.04 -4.76 -14.14
CA SER A 30 -0.20 -4.12 -13.69
C SER A 30 -0.52 -2.85 -14.49
N PHE A 31 0.49 -2.07 -14.92
CA PHE A 31 0.29 -0.92 -15.79
C PHE A 31 -0.28 -1.28 -17.17
N GLN A 32 0.04 -2.46 -17.72
CA GLN A 32 -0.53 -2.94 -18.97
C GLN A 32 -2.05 -3.14 -18.90
N THR A 33 -2.57 -3.47 -17.72
CA THR A 33 -4.00 -3.74 -17.49
C THR A 33 -4.76 -2.49 -17.02
N LEU A 34 -4.06 -1.55 -16.38
CA LEU A 34 -4.65 -0.38 -15.75
C LEU A 34 -5.32 0.55 -16.77
N GLN A 35 -6.63 0.75 -16.62
CA GLN A 35 -7.45 1.62 -17.48
C GLN A 35 -7.59 3.05 -16.95
N ARG A 36 -7.38 3.27 -15.65
CA ARG A 36 -7.51 4.57 -14.98
C ARG A 36 -6.13 5.16 -14.69
N SER A 37 -6.06 6.46 -14.40
CA SER A 37 -4.78 7.11 -14.11
C SER A 37 -4.18 6.68 -12.77
N ILE A 38 -4.96 6.12 -11.86
CA ILE A 38 -4.49 5.71 -10.53
C ILE A 38 -5.09 4.36 -10.13
N CYS A 39 -4.27 3.51 -9.52
CA CYS A 39 -4.69 2.30 -8.82
C CYS A 39 -4.16 2.31 -7.38
N PHE A 40 -5.03 2.09 -6.39
CA PHE A 40 -4.61 1.85 -5.02
C PHE A 40 -4.51 0.35 -4.75
N LEU A 41 -3.42 -0.02 -4.10
CA LEU A 41 -3.01 -1.39 -3.82
C LEU A 41 -2.78 -1.59 -2.32
N GLY A 42 -2.80 -2.84 -1.89
CA GLY A 42 -2.42 -3.27 -0.54
C GLY A 42 -1.52 -4.50 -0.59
N HIS A 43 -1.89 -5.52 0.19
CA HIS A 43 -1.28 -6.86 0.23
C HIS A 43 0.18 -6.94 0.73
N SER A 44 1.11 -6.15 0.20
CA SER A 44 2.51 -6.13 0.67
C SER A 44 2.68 -5.55 2.07
N HIS A 45 1.76 -4.68 2.49
CA HIS A 45 1.80 -3.91 3.73
C HIS A 45 2.97 -2.91 3.80
N VAL A 46 3.56 -2.58 2.65
CA VAL A 46 4.68 -1.64 2.52
C VAL A 46 4.24 -0.50 1.60
N PRO A 47 4.16 0.76 2.09
CA PRO A 47 3.88 1.88 1.23
C PRO A 47 4.96 2.06 0.18
N ILE A 48 4.55 2.15 -1.07
CA ILE A 48 5.40 2.40 -2.22
C ILE A 48 4.52 2.91 -3.34
N THR A 49 5.02 3.89 -4.08
CA THR A 49 4.34 4.42 -5.25
C THR A 49 5.18 4.18 -6.49
N PHE A 50 4.59 3.59 -7.53
CA PHE A 50 5.20 3.40 -8.83
C PHE A 50 4.56 4.34 -9.86
N PHE A 51 5.38 4.92 -10.74
CA PHE A 51 4.95 5.80 -11.82
C PHE A 51 5.25 5.13 -13.15
N ASN A 52 4.29 5.17 -14.07
CA ASN A 52 4.44 4.62 -15.42
C ASN A 52 5.28 5.54 -16.34
N ASP A 53 6.44 5.96 -15.85
CA ASP A 53 7.42 6.71 -16.61
C ASP A 53 8.18 5.79 -17.57
N ASN A 54 9.02 6.36 -18.44
CA ASN A 54 9.93 5.60 -19.28
C ASN A 54 11.38 6.00 -18.98
N PRO A 55 12.13 5.23 -18.15
CA PRO A 55 11.74 3.97 -17.50
C PRO A 55 10.82 4.18 -16.28
N ILE A 56 10.09 3.12 -15.87
CA ILE A 56 9.24 3.14 -14.67
C ILE A 56 10.07 3.56 -13.45
N SER A 57 9.53 4.50 -12.69
CA SER A 57 10.15 5.02 -11.46
C SER A 57 9.32 4.64 -10.23
N TYR A 58 9.91 4.75 -9.03
CA TYR A 58 9.19 4.55 -7.77
C TYR A 58 9.69 5.49 -6.68
N MET A 59 8.84 5.75 -5.69
CA MET A 59 9.20 6.52 -4.48
C MET A 59 8.52 5.95 -3.24
N ILE A 60 9.12 6.22 -2.07
CA ILE A 60 8.58 5.89 -0.75
C ILE A 60 8.46 7.19 0.04
N GLU A 61 7.55 8.05 -0.41
CA GLU A 61 7.30 9.38 0.17
C GLU A 61 5.89 9.44 0.75
N PRO A 62 5.69 10.18 1.86
CA PRO A 62 4.38 10.29 2.52
C PRO A 62 3.42 11.23 1.77
N GLU A 63 3.91 12.00 0.80
CA GLU A 63 3.10 12.90 -0.02
C GLU A 63 3.47 12.73 -1.49
N ILE A 64 2.46 12.50 -2.32
CA ILE A 64 2.62 12.23 -3.74
C ILE A 64 1.79 13.24 -4.53
N ASN A 65 2.47 14.05 -5.34
CA ASN A 65 1.82 14.87 -6.36
C ASN A 65 1.66 14.06 -7.65
N LEU A 66 0.44 14.02 -8.21
CA LEU A 66 0.12 13.29 -9.44
C LEU A 66 -0.11 14.22 -10.65
N ASP A 67 0.24 15.50 -10.53
CA ASP A 67 0.21 16.46 -11.63
C ASP A 67 1.15 15.98 -12.76
N GLY A 68 0.63 15.90 -13.99
CA GLY A 68 1.38 15.44 -15.15
C GLY A 68 1.67 13.93 -15.19
N THR A 69 1.29 13.17 -14.15
CA THR A 69 1.41 11.70 -14.15
C THR A 69 0.26 11.05 -14.94
N ASP A 70 0.62 10.22 -15.93
CA ASP A 70 -0.36 9.47 -16.74
C ASP A 70 -0.97 8.30 -15.94
N LYS A 71 -0.13 7.38 -15.46
CA LYS A 71 -0.56 6.23 -14.63
C LYS A 71 0.31 6.05 -13.39
N VAL A 72 -0.33 5.79 -12.26
CA VAL A 72 0.32 5.54 -10.96
C VAL A 72 -0.26 4.32 -10.26
N LEU A 73 0.59 3.55 -9.58
CA LEU A 73 0.19 2.51 -8.62
C LEU A 73 0.62 2.96 -7.23
N VAL A 74 -0.31 3.01 -6.29
CA VAL A 74 -0.04 3.45 -4.90
C VAL A 74 -0.35 2.32 -3.95
N ASN A 75 0.67 1.74 -3.33
CA ASN A 75 0.46 0.87 -2.18
C ASN A 75 0.26 1.72 -0.93
N VAL A 76 -0.87 1.53 -0.25
CA VAL A 76 -1.24 2.37 0.90
C VAL A 76 -0.62 1.90 2.22
N GLY A 77 0.07 0.75 2.20
CA GLY A 77 0.60 0.09 3.40
C GLY A 77 -0.45 -0.77 4.10
N SER A 78 -0.39 -0.82 5.43
CA SER A 78 -1.31 -1.60 6.24
C SER A 78 -1.68 -0.88 7.53
N VAL A 79 -2.96 -0.93 7.87
CA VAL A 79 -3.48 -0.43 9.16
C VAL A 79 -3.08 -1.37 10.29
N GLY A 80 -3.16 -2.68 10.07
CA GLY A 80 -3.09 -3.68 11.14
C GLY A 80 -1.74 -4.38 11.31
N GLN A 81 -0.92 -4.46 10.26
CA GLN A 81 0.40 -5.10 10.32
C GLN A 81 1.33 -4.47 9.26
N PRO A 82 1.81 -3.23 9.46
CA PRO A 82 2.82 -2.64 8.58
C PRO A 82 4.06 -3.55 8.49
N ARG A 83 4.72 -3.58 7.32
CA ARG A 83 5.89 -4.46 7.07
C ARG A 83 7.15 -3.72 6.66
N ASP A 84 7.20 -2.42 6.96
CA ASP A 84 8.26 -1.52 6.53
C ASP A 84 9.08 -0.95 7.69
N GLN A 85 9.10 -1.67 8.82
CA GLN A 85 9.84 -1.31 10.04
C GLN A 85 9.30 -0.08 10.79
N ASP A 86 8.20 0.52 10.32
CA ASP A 86 7.40 1.50 11.07
C ASP A 86 6.14 0.82 11.62
N LYS A 87 6.09 0.63 12.94
CA LYS A 87 4.97 -0.04 13.61
C LYS A 87 3.64 0.72 13.52
N ARG A 88 3.65 2.01 13.15
CA ARG A 88 2.44 2.84 13.07
C ARG A 88 1.53 2.39 11.93
N ALA A 89 0.23 2.38 12.20
CA ALA A 89 -0.78 2.06 11.20
C ALA A 89 -0.67 3.02 10.01
N ALA A 90 -0.72 2.49 8.79
CA ALA A 90 -0.64 3.24 7.55
C ALA A 90 -2.00 3.28 6.82
N TRP A 91 -2.32 4.43 6.25
CA TRP A 91 -3.50 4.64 5.41
C TRP A 91 -3.27 5.78 4.43
N ALA A 92 -4.08 5.87 3.38
CA ALA A 92 -3.97 6.91 2.37
C ALA A 92 -5.16 7.87 2.37
N LEU A 93 -4.89 9.16 2.19
CA LEU A 93 -5.87 10.18 1.81
C LEU A 93 -5.64 10.52 0.34
N TYR A 94 -6.68 10.46 -0.49
CA TYR A 94 -6.61 10.92 -1.88
C TYR A 94 -7.56 12.10 -2.09
N ASP A 95 -6.98 13.25 -2.46
CA ASP A 95 -7.72 14.42 -2.92
C ASP A 95 -7.76 14.39 -4.45
N VAL A 96 -8.95 14.09 -4.98
CA VAL A 96 -9.19 13.93 -6.42
C VAL A 96 -9.02 15.27 -7.16
N GLU A 97 -9.52 16.37 -6.58
CA GLU A 97 -9.48 17.70 -7.21
C GLU A 97 -8.05 18.23 -7.28
N LYS A 98 -7.27 18.05 -6.21
CA LYS A 98 -5.85 18.45 -6.15
C LYS A 98 -4.89 17.41 -6.73
N ARG A 99 -5.40 16.27 -7.21
CA ARG A 99 -4.61 15.13 -7.68
C ARG A 99 -3.45 14.79 -6.74
N ARG A 100 -3.71 14.69 -5.45
CA ARG A 100 -2.67 14.50 -4.42
C ARG A 100 -3.01 13.36 -3.48
N VAL A 101 -2.03 12.51 -3.21
CA VAL A 101 -2.15 11.40 -2.26
C VAL A 101 -1.24 11.66 -1.06
N TRP A 102 -1.72 11.37 0.13
CA TRP A 102 -0.91 11.33 1.34
C TRP A 102 -0.96 9.95 1.97
N ILE A 103 0.20 9.35 2.21
CA ILE A 103 0.33 8.19 3.09
C ILE A 103 0.55 8.72 4.50
N ARG A 104 -0.43 8.48 5.37
CA ARG A 104 -0.43 8.93 6.75
C ARG A 104 -0.12 7.76 7.69
N ARG A 105 0.59 8.09 8.76
CA ARG A 105 0.90 7.18 9.86
C ARG A 105 0.20 7.66 11.12
N VAL A 106 -0.36 6.72 11.87
CA VAL A 106 -0.99 7.00 13.15
C VAL A 106 -0.50 6.00 14.19
N GLU A 107 -0.12 6.53 15.35
CA GLU A 107 0.23 5.71 16.51
C GLU A 107 -1.01 4.99 17.05
N TYR A 108 -0.82 3.80 17.57
CA TYR A 108 -1.84 3.04 18.28
C TYR A 108 -1.17 2.22 19.39
N ASP A 109 -1.98 1.66 20.28
CA ASP A 109 -1.51 0.79 21.36
C ASP A 109 -1.13 -0.60 20.80
N VAL A 110 0.09 -0.68 20.26
CA VAL A 110 0.69 -1.88 19.66
C VAL A 110 0.76 -3.00 20.69
N GLU A 111 1.10 -2.66 21.92
CA GLU A 111 1.25 -3.58 23.03
C GLU A 111 -0.11 -4.18 23.44
N ALA A 112 -1.20 -3.41 23.43
CA ALA A 112 -2.55 -3.94 23.64
C ALA A 112 -3.01 -4.82 22.49
N ALA A 113 -2.72 -4.46 21.23
CA ALA A 113 -3.03 -5.32 20.09
C ALA A 113 -2.27 -6.66 20.16
N ALA A 114 -0.98 -6.61 20.48
CA ALA A 114 -0.14 -7.79 20.70
C ALA A 114 -0.67 -8.67 21.85
N ARG A 115 -1.05 -8.09 22.99
CA ARG A 115 -1.66 -8.84 24.11
C ARG A 115 -2.93 -9.56 23.68
N LYS A 116 -3.82 -8.91 22.93
CA LYS A 116 -5.06 -9.54 22.44
C LYS A 116 -4.77 -10.76 21.53
N ILE A 117 -3.72 -10.70 20.71
CA ILE A 117 -3.28 -11.83 19.88
C ILE A 117 -2.86 -13.02 20.76
N LEU A 118 -2.08 -12.76 21.81
CA LEU A 118 -1.59 -13.79 22.74
C LEU A 118 -2.74 -14.38 23.58
N GLU A 119 -3.63 -13.53 24.11
CA GLU A 119 -4.81 -13.93 24.88
C GLU A 119 -5.79 -14.78 24.05
N ALA A 120 -5.86 -14.54 22.74
CA ALA A 120 -6.64 -15.35 21.82
C ALA A 120 -6.00 -16.71 21.47
N GLY A 121 -4.80 -17.01 21.98
CA GLY A 121 -4.08 -18.26 21.71
C GLY A 121 -3.49 -18.34 20.30
N LEU A 122 -3.34 -17.20 19.61
CA LEU A 122 -2.73 -17.15 18.28
C LEU A 122 -1.19 -17.25 18.37
N PRO A 123 -0.49 -17.63 17.28
CA PRO A 123 0.96 -17.75 17.28
C PRO A 123 1.67 -16.48 17.76
N GLN A 124 2.59 -16.63 18.70
CA GLN A 124 3.34 -15.52 19.32
C GLN A 124 4.01 -14.60 18.29
N MET A 125 4.50 -15.17 17.19
CA MET A 125 5.12 -14.42 16.09
C MET A 125 4.20 -13.33 15.50
N ASN A 126 2.87 -13.53 15.51
CA ASN A 126 1.93 -12.52 15.01
C ASN A 126 1.90 -11.27 15.91
N ALA A 127 2.09 -11.44 17.21
CA ALA A 127 2.16 -10.35 18.18
C ALA A 127 3.51 -9.62 18.09
N GLU A 128 4.61 -10.37 18.01
CA GLU A 128 5.97 -9.82 17.89
C GLU A 128 6.15 -8.96 16.64
N ARG A 129 5.57 -9.41 15.52
CA ARG A 129 5.57 -8.71 14.25
C ARG A 129 4.98 -7.30 14.32
N LEU A 130 3.95 -7.07 15.14
CA LEU A 130 3.36 -5.73 15.31
C LEU A 130 4.36 -4.74 15.89
N SER A 131 5.10 -5.15 16.93
CA SER A 131 6.11 -4.32 17.59
C SER A 131 7.30 -4.00 16.69
N LEU A 132 7.61 -4.89 15.73
CA LEU A 132 8.72 -4.74 14.79
C LEU A 132 8.33 -4.05 13.48
N GLY A 133 7.04 -3.92 13.17
CA GLY A 133 6.57 -3.49 11.85
C GLY A 133 6.99 -4.46 10.74
N ARG A 134 6.69 -5.76 10.90
CA ARG A 134 7.06 -6.86 9.98
C ARG A 134 5.95 -7.88 9.73
#